data_AF-A4EGD5-F1
#
_entry.id   AF-A4EGD5-F1
#
_cell.length_a   1.000
_cell.length_b   1.000
_cell.length_c   1.000
_cell.angle_alpha   90.00
_cell.angle_beta   90.00
_cell.angle_gamma   90.00
#
_symmetry.space_group_name_H-M   'P 1'
#
loop_
_entity.id
_entity.type
_entity.pdbx_description
1 polymer ?
#
loop_
_entity_poly.entity_id
_entity_poly.type
_entity_poly.pdbx_seq_one_letter_code
_entity_poly.pdbx_strand_id
1 'polypeptide(L)'
;MQRTPGVTAWAKWSWTARAVLPGAQPAHWVEMRRDGETTEYHAGTLDLELHRADTEAYLHGLHAKDPSVYIILREGAGDAPLDLVLLTVSPYEAQDYADSGEEIIEKVPMPPALRAWVEDFVEKHHQEETFIKRKRDKKRIDLRQDGIGDARVSRGSDVYASPRRLRERLQ
;
A
#
# COMPACT_ATOMS: atom_id res chain seq x y z
N MET A 1 5.68 -8.56 -20.89
CA MET A 1 4.48 -9.42 -20.77
C MET A 1 4.59 -10.56 -21.76
N GLN A 2 4.18 -11.76 -21.37
CA GLN A 2 4.17 -12.94 -22.23
C GLN A 2 2.71 -13.36 -22.44
N ARG A 3 2.33 -13.55 -23.71
CA ARG A 3 1.08 -14.16 -24.13
C ARG A 3 1.31 -15.63 -24.43
N THR A 4 0.53 -16.52 -23.83
CA THR A 4 0.49 -17.94 -24.18
C THR A 4 -0.95 -18.37 -24.45
N PRO A 5 -1.19 -19.50 -25.14
CA PRO A 5 -2.51 -20.11 -25.17
C PRO A 5 -3.04 -20.29 -23.75
N GLY A 6 -4.33 -19.99 -23.55
CA GLY A 6 -4.96 -20.18 -22.26
C GLY A 6 -5.17 -21.67 -21.95
N VAL A 7 -5.22 -21.97 -20.67
CA VAL A 7 -5.33 -23.36 -20.17
C VAL A 7 -6.78 -23.82 -20.00
N THR A 8 -7.74 -22.93 -20.25
CA THR A 8 -9.19 -23.21 -20.11
C THR A 8 -9.92 -22.95 -21.41
N ALA A 9 -11.11 -23.54 -21.55
CA ALA A 9 -11.97 -23.31 -22.72
C ALA A 9 -12.53 -21.88 -22.81
N TRP A 10 -12.43 -21.09 -21.73
CA TRP A 10 -13.03 -19.75 -21.64
C TRP A 10 -12.02 -18.63 -21.86
N ALA A 11 -10.74 -18.86 -21.56
CA ALA A 11 -9.67 -17.91 -21.82
C ALA A 11 -8.84 -18.43 -23.00
N LYS A 12 -8.96 -17.78 -24.16
CA LYS A 12 -8.14 -18.13 -25.34
C LYS A 12 -6.65 -17.84 -25.10
N TRP A 13 -6.35 -16.79 -24.35
CA TRP A 13 -5.00 -16.33 -24.07
C TRP A 13 -4.79 -16.17 -22.57
N SER A 14 -3.59 -16.48 -22.11
CA SER A 14 -3.09 -16.18 -20.77
C SER A 14 -1.97 -15.15 -20.87
N TRP A 15 -1.99 -14.17 -19.97
CA TRP A 15 -1.01 -13.10 -19.88
C TRP A 15 -0.25 -13.21 -18.56
N THR A 16 1.07 -13.14 -18.62
CA THR A 16 1.94 -13.18 -17.43
C THR A 16 3.07 -12.17 -17.57
N ALA A 17 3.52 -11.59 -16.47
CA ALA A 17 4.72 -10.77 -16.48
C ALA A 17 5.97 -11.65 -16.38
N ARG A 18 6.88 -11.48 -17.33
CA ARG A 18 8.07 -12.36 -17.46
C ARG A 18 9.33 -11.74 -16.86
N ALA A 19 9.55 -10.46 -17.12
CA ALA A 19 10.76 -9.73 -16.77
C ALA A 19 10.47 -8.23 -16.72
N VAL A 20 11.30 -7.51 -16.00
CA VAL A 20 11.41 -6.04 -16.04
C VAL A 20 12.74 -5.66 -16.66
N LEU A 21 12.76 -4.55 -17.41
CA LEU A 21 13.93 -4.09 -18.18
C LEU A 21 14.37 -2.70 -17.70
N PRO A 22 15.31 -2.61 -16.72
CA PRO A 22 15.81 -1.33 -16.25
C PRO A 22 16.43 -0.51 -17.40
N GLY A 23 16.04 0.76 -17.52
CA GLY A 23 16.56 1.66 -18.56
C GLY A 23 15.99 1.45 -19.97
N ALA A 24 14.94 0.66 -20.11
CA ALA A 24 14.26 0.50 -21.40
C ALA A 24 13.63 1.82 -21.86
N GLN A 25 13.61 2.04 -23.18
CA GLN A 25 12.93 3.18 -23.78
C GLN A 25 11.41 3.06 -23.61
N PRO A 26 10.66 4.18 -23.67
CA PRO A 26 9.20 4.13 -23.70
C PRO A 26 8.71 3.24 -24.86
N ALA A 27 7.75 2.38 -24.56
CA ALA A 27 7.09 1.53 -25.54
C ALA A 27 5.65 1.27 -25.12
N HIS A 28 4.84 0.80 -26.06
CA HIS A 28 3.45 0.44 -25.82
C HIS A 28 3.14 -0.83 -26.60
N TRP A 29 3.04 -1.95 -25.88
CA TRP A 29 2.73 -3.29 -26.44
C TRP A 29 3.54 -3.67 -27.69
N VAL A 30 4.84 -3.39 -27.68
CA VAL A 30 5.74 -3.71 -28.79
C VAL A 30 6.12 -5.19 -28.74
N GLU A 31 5.89 -5.93 -29.82
CA GLU A 31 6.32 -7.33 -29.91
C GLU A 31 7.85 -7.42 -29.93
N MET A 32 8.41 -8.21 -29.00
CA MET A 32 9.86 -8.41 -28.88
C MET A 32 10.30 -9.73 -29.50
N ARG A 33 9.53 -10.79 -29.24
CA ARG A 33 9.86 -12.16 -29.66
C ARG A 33 8.58 -12.96 -29.85
N ARG A 34 8.57 -13.82 -30.85
CA ARG A 34 7.53 -14.83 -31.06
C ARG A 34 8.17 -16.21 -31.18
N ASP A 35 7.59 -17.17 -30.49
CA ASP A 35 8.01 -18.56 -30.49
C ASP A 35 6.76 -19.46 -30.51
N GLY A 36 6.40 -19.94 -31.71
CA GLY A 36 5.13 -20.62 -31.95
C GLY A 36 3.93 -19.76 -31.56
N GLU A 37 3.12 -20.26 -30.62
CA GLU A 37 1.95 -19.56 -30.08
C GLU A 37 2.27 -18.66 -28.87
N THR A 38 3.53 -18.66 -28.42
CA THR A 38 3.99 -17.77 -27.36
C THR A 38 4.52 -16.47 -27.96
N THR A 39 4.11 -15.34 -27.41
CA THR A 39 4.60 -14.02 -27.85
C THR A 39 4.97 -13.17 -26.65
N GLU A 40 6.17 -12.61 -26.67
CA GLU A 40 6.67 -11.68 -25.66
C GLU A 40 6.55 -10.25 -26.17
N TYR A 41 5.97 -9.40 -25.33
CA TYR A 41 5.73 -7.99 -25.60
C TYR A 41 6.41 -7.11 -24.54
N HIS A 42 6.98 -6.00 -24.98
CA HIS A 42 7.25 -4.85 -24.13
C HIS A 42 5.94 -4.10 -23.92
N ALA A 43 5.23 -4.41 -22.83
CA ALA A 43 3.92 -3.81 -22.56
C ALA A 43 4.02 -2.31 -22.31
N GLY A 44 5.05 -1.87 -21.59
CA GLY A 44 5.34 -0.47 -21.39
C GLY A 44 6.49 -0.23 -20.44
N THR A 45 6.82 1.04 -20.27
CA THR A 45 7.88 1.52 -19.39
C THR A 45 7.23 2.44 -18.36
N LEU A 46 7.37 2.09 -17.09
CA LEU A 46 6.90 2.88 -15.96
C LEU A 46 8.11 3.36 -15.15
N ASP A 47 7.95 4.50 -14.50
CA ASP A 47 8.89 4.96 -13.50
C ASP A 47 8.76 4.13 -12.22
N LEU A 48 9.90 3.79 -11.62
CA LEU A 48 9.97 3.12 -10.33
C LEU A 48 10.60 4.09 -9.33
N GLU A 49 9.81 4.51 -8.35
CA GLU A 49 10.21 5.46 -7.32
C GLU A 49 10.44 4.73 -5.99
N LEU A 50 11.41 5.22 -5.21
CA LEU A 50 11.69 4.73 -3.86
C LEU A 50 11.50 5.87 -2.85
N HIS A 51 10.71 5.60 -1.82
CA HIS A 51 10.43 6.55 -0.75
C HIS A 51 11.12 6.14 0.54
N ARG A 52 11.68 7.11 1.28
CA ARG A 52 12.38 6.83 2.54
C ARG A 52 11.45 6.25 3.62
N ALA A 53 10.18 6.63 3.59
CA ALA A 53 9.16 6.15 4.51
C ALA A 53 8.89 4.64 4.35
N ASP A 54 9.17 4.07 3.17
CA ASP A 54 8.83 2.67 2.85
C ASP A 54 10.05 1.73 2.93
N THR A 55 11.17 2.21 3.50
CA THR A 55 12.41 1.41 3.59
C THR A 55 12.23 0.09 4.33
N GLU A 56 11.34 0.05 5.33
CA GLU A 56 10.98 -1.20 6.03
C GLU A 56 10.31 -2.21 5.08
N ALA A 57 9.40 -1.74 4.22
CA ALA A 57 8.73 -2.59 3.24
C ALA A 57 9.74 -3.16 2.23
N TYR A 58 10.65 -2.33 1.74
CA TYR A 58 11.70 -2.77 0.82
C TYR A 58 12.63 -3.81 1.47
N LEU A 59 13.00 -3.61 2.74
CA LEU A 59 13.79 -4.56 3.50
C LEU A 59 13.08 -5.91 3.63
N HIS A 60 11.77 -5.91 3.90
CA HIS A 60 10.95 -7.12 3.91
C HIS A 60 10.98 -7.82 2.54
N GLY A 61 10.81 -7.05 1.45
CA GLY A 61 10.86 -7.56 0.08
C GLY A 61 12.22 -8.19 -0.28
N LEU A 62 13.32 -7.58 0.16
CA LEU A 62 14.69 -8.08 -0.06
C LEU A 62 15.01 -9.35 0.75
N HIS A 63 14.40 -9.53 1.93
CA HIS A 63 14.55 -10.73 2.75
C HIS A 63 13.59 -11.88 2.38
N ALA A 64 12.65 -11.65 1.47
CA ALA A 64 11.80 -12.71 0.95
C ALA A 64 12.65 -13.78 0.24
N LYS A 65 12.14 -15.02 0.19
CA LYS A 65 12.79 -16.13 -0.51
C LYS A 65 13.14 -15.77 -1.96
N ASP A 66 12.22 -15.08 -2.63
CA ASP A 66 12.35 -14.64 -4.02
C ASP A 66 12.08 -13.12 -4.08
N PRO A 67 13.11 -12.27 -3.90
CA PRO A 67 13.00 -10.82 -4.01
C PRO A 67 12.47 -10.43 -5.38
N SER A 68 11.41 -9.63 -5.41
CA SER A 68 10.64 -9.39 -6.63
C SER A 68 10.17 -7.95 -6.74
N VAL A 69 9.88 -7.57 -7.96
CA VAL A 69 9.15 -6.37 -8.33
C VAL A 69 7.71 -6.77 -8.58
N TYR A 70 6.79 -5.92 -8.13
CA TYR A 70 5.36 -6.08 -8.30
C TYR A 70 4.88 -5.14 -9.39
N ILE A 71 4.15 -5.69 -10.34
CA ILE A 71 3.53 -4.97 -11.44
C ILE A 71 2.03 -5.00 -11.20
N ILE A 72 1.44 -3.84 -11.00
CA ILE A 72 0.00 -3.68 -10.81
C ILE A 72 -0.61 -3.37 -12.16
N LEU A 73 -1.57 -4.18 -12.54
CA LEU A 73 -2.21 -4.23 -13.84
C LEU A 73 -3.71 -4.11 -13.68
N ARG A 74 -4.38 -3.61 -14.71
CA ARG A 74 -5.83 -3.65 -14.86
C ARG A 74 -6.21 -4.24 -16.20
N GLU A 75 -7.44 -4.71 -16.32
CA GLU A 75 -7.99 -5.06 -17.63
C GLU A 75 -7.95 -3.84 -18.54
N GLY A 76 -7.42 -4.03 -19.76
CA GLY A 76 -7.29 -2.95 -20.71
C GLY A 76 -8.65 -2.48 -21.23
N ALA A 77 -8.86 -1.16 -21.26
CA ALA A 77 -10.10 -0.57 -21.75
C ALA A 77 -10.13 -0.35 -23.29
N GLY A 78 -9.02 -0.62 -23.98
CA GLY A 78 -8.82 -0.31 -25.41
C GLY A 78 -8.09 -1.40 -26.18
N ASP A 79 -7.16 -1.01 -27.07
CA ASP A 79 -6.41 -1.96 -27.91
C ASP A 79 -5.36 -2.78 -27.12
N ALA A 80 -4.95 -2.26 -25.96
CA ALA A 80 -4.05 -2.94 -25.03
C ALA A 80 -4.81 -4.04 -24.26
N PRO A 81 -4.27 -5.27 -24.15
CA PRO A 81 -4.92 -6.34 -23.38
C PRO A 81 -4.90 -6.09 -21.87
N LEU A 82 -3.89 -5.39 -21.36
CA LEU A 82 -3.75 -5.01 -19.95
C LEU A 82 -3.17 -3.59 -19.86
N ASP A 83 -3.63 -2.83 -18.87
CA ASP A 83 -3.11 -1.50 -18.57
C ASP A 83 -2.12 -1.58 -17.40
N LEU A 84 -0.95 -0.94 -17.57
CA LEU A 84 0.09 -0.84 -16.54
C LEU A 84 -0.26 0.32 -15.60
N VAL A 85 -0.56 0.01 -14.33
CA VAL A 85 -0.98 1.00 -13.33
C VAL A 85 0.22 1.50 -12.53
N LEU A 86 0.99 0.57 -11.95
CA LEU A 86 2.10 0.90 -11.05
C LEU A 86 3.15 -0.21 -11.08
N LEU A 87 4.41 0.20 -10.92
CA LEU A 87 5.54 -0.67 -10.69
C LEU A 87 6.10 -0.36 -9.30
N THR A 88 6.15 -1.35 -8.42
CA THR A 88 6.64 -1.16 -7.04
C THR A 88 7.54 -2.30 -6.59
N VAL A 89 8.47 -1.99 -5.69
CA VAL A 89 9.27 -2.99 -4.96
C VAL A 89 8.82 -3.14 -3.50
N SER A 90 7.79 -2.39 -3.09
CA SER A 90 7.17 -2.52 -1.77
C SER A 90 6.16 -3.68 -1.79
N PRO A 91 6.38 -4.74 -1.01
CA PRO A 91 5.36 -5.79 -0.85
C PRO A 91 4.12 -5.27 -0.12
N TYR A 92 4.23 -4.21 0.69
CA TYR A 92 3.09 -3.64 1.42
C TYR A 92 2.19 -2.84 0.49
N GLU A 93 2.76 -2.01 -0.37
CA GLU A 93 1.98 -1.28 -1.38
C GLU A 93 1.31 -2.27 -2.35
N ALA A 94 2.05 -3.29 -2.81
CA ALA A 94 1.45 -4.34 -3.63
C ALA A 94 0.28 -5.05 -2.92
N GLN A 95 0.38 -5.28 -1.61
CA GLN A 95 -0.71 -5.88 -0.83
C GLN A 95 -1.93 -4.96 -0.74
N ASP A 96 -1.74 -3.65 -0.56
CA ASP A 96 -2.85 -2.69 -0.50
C ASP A 96 -3.67 -2.68 -1.80
N TYR A 97 -3.02 -2.85 -2.95
CA TYR A 97 -3.70 -3.04 -4.24
C TYR A 97 -4.36 -4.42 -4.38
N ALA A 98 -3.86 -5.44 -3.68
CA ALA A 98 -4.45 -6.78 -3.73
C ALA A 98 -5.82 -6.83 -3.04
N ASP A 99 -6.03 -5.97 -2.05
CA ASP A 99 -7.23 -5.97 -1.21
C ASP A 99 -8.48 -5.43 -1.94
N SER A 100 -8.32 -4.66 -3.02
CA SER A 100 -9.44 -4.12 -3.81
C SER A 100 -10.17 -5.19 -4.63
N GLY A 101 -9.43 -6.22 -5.09
CA GLY A 101 -9.89 -7.24 -6.03
C GLY A 101 -10.07 -6.79 -7.49
N GLU A 102 -9.84 -5.52 -7.82
CA GLU A 102 -9.96 -4.99 -9.19
C GLU A 102 -8.63 -5.04 -9.95
N GLU A 103 -7.51 -5.01 -9.24
CA GLU A 103 -6.18 -5.05 -9.83
C GLU A 103 -5.61 -6.48 -9.94
N ILE A 104 -4.89 -6.71 -11.02
CA ILE A 104 -4.09 -7.92 -11.24
C ILE A 104 -2.66 -7.60 -10.79
N ILE A 105 -2.10 -8.41 -9.89
CA ILE A 105 -0.73 -8.23 -9.40
C ILE A 105 0.15 -9.34 -9.95
N GLU A 106 1.13 -8.93 -10.75
CA GLU A 106 2.15 -9.82 -11.28
C GLU A 106 3.46 -9.65 -10.51
N LYS A 107 4.02 -10.77 -10.05
CA LYS A 107 5.28 -10.81 -9.30
C LYS A 107 6.42 -11.26 -10.21
N VAL A 108 7.41 -10.40 -10.41
CA VAL A 108 8.57 -10.66 -11.29
C VAL A 108 9.86 -10.66 -10.47
N PRO A 109 10.71 -11.70 -10.57
CA PRO A 109 12.00 -11.72 -9.88
C PRO A 109 12.84 -10.48 -10.18
N MET A 110 13.41 -9.89 -9.14
CA MET A 110 14.16 -8.65 -9.24
C MET A 110 15.47 -8.88 -10.00
N PRO A 111 15.75 -8.17 -11.11
CA PRO A 111 17.02 -8.26 -11.79
C PRO A 111 18.19 -7.84 -10.87
N PRO A 112 19.38 -8.43 -11.00
CA PRO A 112 20.51 -8.14 -10.09
C PRO A 112 20.84 -6.65 -9.96
N ALA A 113 20.80 -5.91 -11.08
CA ALA A 113 21.05 -4.47 -11.07
C ALA A 113 20.00 -3.69 -10.27
N LEU A 114 18.72 -4.09 -10.37
CA LEU A 114 17.65 -3.45 -9.61
C LEU A 114 17.73 -3.81 -8.12
N ARG A 115 18.09 -5.06 -7.81
CA ARG A 115 18.32 -5.52 -6.44
C ARG A 115 19.40 -4.72 -5.75
N ALA A 116 20.56 -4.57 -6.38
CA ALA A 116 21.65 -3.77 -5.84
C ALA A 116 21.21 -2.30 -5.62
N TRP A 117 20.47 -1.72 -6.56
CA TRP A 117 19.97 -0.35 -6.43
C TRP A 117 19.01 -0.15 -5.25
N VAL A 118 18.10 -1.10 -5.02
CA VAL A 118 17.18 -1.07 -3.86
C VAL A 118 17.96 -1.31 -2.56
N GLU A 119 18.91 -2.24 -2.54
CA GLU A 119 19.80 -2.48 -1.39
C GLU A 119 20.56 -1.20 -1.00
N ASP A 120 21.21 -0.54 -1.96
CA ASP A 120 21.95 0.71 -1.73
C ASP A 120 21.03 1.83 -1.19
N PHE A 121 19.79 1.89 -1.70
CA PHE A 121 18.81 2.86 -1.22
C PHE A 121 18.41 2.59 0.23
N VAL A 122 18.12 1.33 0.56
CA VAL A 122 17.76 0.90 1.91
C VAL A 122 18.93 1.12 2.87
N GLU A 123 20.15 0.74 2.52
CA GLU A 123 21.34 0.95 3.35
C GLU A 123 21.56 2.44 3.68
N LYS A 124 21.32 3.33 2.71
CA LYS A 124 21.50 4.77 2.88
C LYS A 124 20.39 5.46 3.67
N HIS A 125 19.17 4.94 3.62
CA HIS A 125 17.99 5.66 4.10
C HIS A 125 17.21 4.98 5.22
N HIS A 126 17.39 3.69 5.43
CA HIS A 126 16.71 2.95 6.47
C HIS A 126 17.19 3.38 7.85
N GLN A 127 16.24 3.73 8.71
CA GLN A 127 16.47 3.97 10.13
C GLN A 127 15.55 3.03 10.90
N GLU A 128 16.11 2.24 11.82
CA GLU A 128 15.30 1.39 12.67
C GLU A 128 14.44 2.27 13.60
N GLU A 129 13.16 2.39 13.28
CA GLU A 129 12.22 3.05 14.17
C GLU A 129 11.78 2.06 15.25
N THR A 130 12.15 2.35 16.50
CA THR A 130 11.61 1.60 17.63
C THR A 130 10.11 1.87 17.75
N PHE A 131 9.28 0.85 17.57
CA PHE A 131 7.84 0.98 17.71
C PHE A 131 7.44 1.48 19.11
N ILE A 132 7.02 2.73 19.22
CA ILE A 132 6.48 3.29 20.47
C ILE A 132 4.98 3.05 20.49
N LYS A 133 4.56 2.03 21.25
CA LYS A 133 3.15 1.76 21.49
C LYS A 133 2.49 2.99 22.14
N ARG A 134 1.52 3.61 21.46
CA ARG A 134 0.72 4.70 22.04
C ARG A 134 0.10 4.23 23.36
N LYS A 135 0.45 4.88 24.46
CA LYS A 135 -0.19 4.62 25.75
C LYS A 135 -1.51 5.39 25.75
N ARG A 136 -2.63 4.67 25.83
CA ARG A 136 -3.95 5.30 25.95
C ARG A 136 -3.94 6.20 27.20
N ASP A 137 -4.16 7.49 27.01
CA ASP A 137 -4.38 8.41 28.12
C ASP A 137 -5.58 7.91 28.92
N LYS A 138 -5.32 7.50 30.16
CA LYS A 138 -6.37 7.11 31.09
C LYS A 138 -7.11 8.37 31.50
N LYS A 139 -8.18 8.71 30.76
CA LYS A 139 -9.13 9.73 31.19
C LYS A 139 -9.67 9.32 32.56
N ARG A 140 -9.55 10.19 33.56
CA ARG A 140 -10.11 9.97 34.89
C ARG A 140 -11.63 9.91 34.80
N ILE A 141 -12.17 8.68 34.84
CA ILE A 141 -13.61 8.38 34.83
C ILE A 141 -14.26 8.61 36.19
N ASP A 142 -13.47 8.83 37.23
CA ASP A 142 -13.89 9.10 38.60
C ASP A 142 -14.17 10.59 38.88
N LEU A 143 -13.91 11.47 37.90
CA LEU A 143 -14.27 12.89 38.00
C LEU A 143 -15.79 13.04 37.96
N ARG A 144 -16.38 13.27 39.13
CA ARG A 144 -17.78 13.70 39.27
C ARG A 144 -17.86 15.20 39.02
N GLN A 145 -18.47 15.59 37.90
CA GLN A 145 -18.76 16.99 37.58
C GLN A 145 -20.21 17.30 37.95
N ASP A 146 -20.41 17.84 39.17
CA ASP A 146 -21.74 18.23 39.66
C ASP A 146 -22.17 19.64 39.16
N GLY A 147 -21.79 20.01 37.94
CA GLY A 147 -22.05 21.31 37.33
C GLY A 147 -20.86 22.28 37.34
N ILE A 148 -21.00 23.42 36.66
CA ILE A 148 -19.92 24.38 36.41
C ILE A 148 -20.08 25.60 37.35
N GLY A 149 -19.02 25.97 38.09
CA GLY A 149 -18.98 27.15 38.96
C GLY A 149 -19.13 26.87 40.47
N ASP A 150 -19.19 27.91 41.31
CA ASP A 150 -19.31 27.77 42.79
C ASP A 150 -20.70 27.22 43.17
N ALA A 151 -20.71 26.22 44.06
CA ALA A 151 -21.93 25.57 44.53
C ALA A 151 -22.86 26.47 45.33
N ARG A 152 -22.41 27.62 45.84
CA ARG A 152 -23.22 28.49 46.72
C ARG A 152 -23.93 29.63 46.00
N VAL A 153 -23.53 29.96 44.77
CA VAL A 153 -24.06 31.11 44.03
C VAL A 153 -24.99 30.61 42.92
N SER A 154 -26.25 31.02 42.96
CA SER A 154 -27.20 30.74 41.87
C SER A 154 -26.79 31.53 40.63
N ARG A 155 -26.61 30.85 39.49
CA ARG A 155 -26.26 31.47 38.21
C ARG A 155 -27.16 30.92 37.11
N GLY A 156 -27.38 31.72 36.06
CA GLY A 156 -28.12 31.27 34.87
C GLY A 156 -27.51 30.03 34.18
N SER A 157 -26.24 29.71 34.45
CA SER A 157 -25.54 28.51 33.94
C SER A 157 -25.78 27.24 34.79
N ASP A 158 -26.57 27.30 35.87
CA ASP A 158 -26.90 26.14 36.71
C ASP A 158 -27.83 25.12 36.03
N VAL A 159 -28.15 25.31 34.75
CA VAL A 159 -28.81 24.32 33.89
C VAL A 159 -28.07 22.97 33.91
N TYR A 160 -26.75 22.99 34.12
CA TYR A 160 -25.90 21.80 34.20
C TYR A 160 -25.60 21.32 35.64
N ALA A 161 -26.24 21.90 36.65
CA ALA A 161 -26.05 21.48 38.04
C ALA A 161 -26.74 20.13 38.30
N SER A 162 -26.07 19.23 39.03
CA SER A 162 -26.67 17.94 39.35
C SER A 162 -27.83 18.10 40.36
N PRO A 163 -28.84 17.22 40.34
CA PRO A 163 -29.98 17.30 41.27
C PRO A 163 -29.57 17.27 42.75
N ARG A 164 -28.45 16.58 43.06
CA ARG A 164 -27.88 16.53 44.40
C ARG A 164 -27.36 17.90 44.84
N ARG A 165 -26.61 18.61 43.98
CA ARG A 165 -26.10 19.95 44.26
C ARG A 165 -27.22 20.97 44.47
N LEU A 166 -28.32 20.84 43.74
CA LEU A 166 -29.51 21.69 43.93
C LEU A 166 -30.18 21.45 45.30
N ARG A 167 -30.20 20.20 45.78
CA ARG A 167 -30.73 19.85 47.11
C ARG A 167 -29.87 20.36 48.26
N GLU A 168 -28.54 20.30 48.13
CA GLU A 168 -27.59 20.80 49.15
C GLU A 168 -27.68 22.32 49.34
N ARG A 169 -28.23 23.08 48.38
CA ARG A 169 -28.48 24.53 48.53
C ARG A 169 -29.73 24.87 49.35
N LEU A 170 -30.65 23.91 49.52
CA LEU A 170 -31.95 24.11 50.16
C LEU A 170 -31.94 23.77 51.66
N GLN A 171 -30.82 23.25 52.16
CA GLN A 171 -30.56 23.01 53.59
C GLN A 171 -29.75 24.17 54.18
#